data_AF-A0A392NAU6-F1
#
_entry.id   AF-A0A392NAU6-F1
#
_cell.length_a   1.000
_cell.length_b   1.000
_cell.length_c   1.000
_cell.angle_alpha   90.00
_cell.angle_beta   90.00
_cell.angle_gamma   90.00
#
_symmetry.space_group_name_H-M   'P 1'
#
loop_
_entity.id
_entity.type
_entity.pdbx_description
1 polymer ?
#
loop_
_entity_poly.entity_id
_entity_poly.type
_entity_poly.pdbx_seq_one_letter_code
_entity_poly.pdbx_strand_id
1 'polypeptide(L)'
;MLVVESIYGENVFNLDSWKGLRCFQIHINIDILGEIGITAKVNSVNEVETISGNSDDFLYSFKVQYLPPIVLTCLLPKSYPSHQPPIFTISVKWLESAKILSLCSMLDSIWTEQQGQEVIYHWVEWLHGSSLSHLGFDEEIRL
;
A
#
# COMPACT_ATOMS: atom_id res chain seq x y z
N MET A 1 3.38 -12.94 22.21
CA MET A 1 2.32 -12.12 21.61
C MET A 1 2.90 -10.75 21.33
N LEU A 2 2.94 -10.33 20.07
CA LEU A 2 3.32 -8.96 19.71
C LEU A 2 2.19 -8.02 20.11
N VAL A 3 2.51 -6.79 20.51
CA VAL A 3 1.49 -5.75 20.74
C VAL A 3 0.64 -5.54 19.47
N VAL A 4 1.28 -5.66 18.30
CA VAL A 4 0.65 -5.59 16.97
C VAL A 4 -0.48 -6.62 16.79
N GLU A 5 -0.32 -7.85 17.29
CA GLU A 5 -1.37 -8.88 17.21
C GLU A 5 -2.58 -8.50 18.06
N SER A 6 -2.36 -7.86 19.21
CA SER A 6 -3.43 -7.39 20.09
C SER A 6 -4.17 -6.18 19.52
N ILE A 7 -3.48 -5.32 18.76
CA ILE A 7 -4.07 -4.11 18.16
C ILE A 7 -4.88 -4.46 16.90
N TYR A 8 -4.32 -5.27 16.01
CA TYR A 8 -4.90 -5.52 14.69
C TYR A 8 -5.66 -6.84 14.60
N GLY A 9 -5.60 -7.68 15.65
CA GLY A 9 -6.41 -8.88 15.79
C GLY A 9 -6.30 -9.82 14.59
N GLU A 10 -7.43 -10.06 13.93
CA GLU A 10 -7.55 -10.96 12.78
C GLU A 10 -6.87 -10.46 11.50
N ASN A 11 -6.46 -9.19 11.45
CA ASN A 11 -5.76 -8.62 10.30
C ASN A 11 -4.26 -8.96 10.28
N VAL A 12 -3.73 -9.65 11.30
CA VAL A 12 -2.32 -10.07 11.38
C VAL A 12 -2.19 -11.56 11.14
N PHE A 13 -1.37 -11.90 10.15
CA PHE A 13 -1.08 -13.26 9.76
C PHE A 13 0.38 -13.55 10.07
N ASN A 14 0.64 -14.46 11.02
CA ASN A 14 1.99 -14.95 11.25
C ASN A 14 2.42 -15.84 10.09
N LEU A 15 3.59 -15.54 9.54
CA LEU A 15 4.23 -16.35 8.52
C LEU A 15 5.26 -17.26 9.19
N ASP A 16 5.56 -18.40 8.56
CA ASP A 16 6.60 -19.30 9.06
C ASP A 16 7.91 -18.53 9.30
N SER A 17 8.57 -18.82 10.42
CA SER A 17 9.79 -18.11 10.80
C SER A 17 10.86 -18.29 9.72
N TRP A 18 11.26 -17.21 9.07
CA TRP A 18 12.33 -17.26 8.08
C TRP A 18 13.67 -17.33 8.82
N LYS A 19 14.34 -18.49 8.82
CA LYS A 19 15.64 -18.69 9.50
C LYS A 19 15.64 -18.24 10.98
N GLY A 20 14.51 -18.43 11.68
CA GLY A 20 14.34 -18.03 13.08
C GLY A 20 14.12 -16.53 13.31
N LEU A 21 13.91 -15.75 12.25
CA LEU A 21 13.41 -14.38 12.33
C LEU A 21 11.88 -14.38 12.35
N ARG A 22 11.30 -13.39 13.01
CA ARG A 22 9.84 -13.24 13.06
C ARG A 22 9.35 -12.62 11.76
N CYS A 23 8.40 -13.28 11.12
CA CYS A 23 7.79 -12.85 9.86
C CYS A 23 6.28 -12.79 10.06
N PHE A 24 5.65 -11.71 9.63
CA PHE A 24 4.20 -11.56 9.69
C PHE A 24 3.71 -10.65 8.56
N GLN A 25 2.41 -10.68 8.34
CA GLN A 25 1.74 -9.87 7.34
C GLN A 25 0.54 -9.18 7.98
N ILE A 26 0.32 -7.91 7.65
CA ILE A 26 -0.82 -7.11 8.11
C ILE A 26 -1.65 -6.70 6.89
N HIS A 27 -2.95 -6.93 6.95
CA HIS A 27 -3.90 -6.43 5.95
C HIS A 27 -4.48 -5.10 6.44
N ILE A 28 -4.23 -4.05 5.68
CA ILE A 28 -4.57 -2.68 6.05
C ILE A 28 -5.67 -2.22 5.09
N ASN A 29 -6.88 -2.12 5.62
CA ASN A 29 -8.00 -1.53 4.88
C ASN A 29 -7.83 -0.01 4.86
N ILE A 30 -8.28 0.62 3.79
CA ILE A 30 -8.26 2.07 3.68
C ILE A 30 -9.66 2.59 4.00
N ASP A 31 -9.72 3.61 4.85
CA ASP A 31 -10.96 4.33 5.10
C ASP A 31 -11.31 5.21 3.90
N ILE A 32 -12.44 4.88 3.27
CA ILE A 32 -13.02 5.68 2.20
C ILE A 32 -14.30 6.29 2.77
N LEU A 33 -14.35 7.62 2.85
CA LEU A 33 -15.54 8.35 3.28
C LEU A 33 -16.58 8.35 2.14
N GLY A 34 -17.29 7.24 1.98
CA GLY A 34 -18.35 7.07 0.98
C GLY A 34 -17.88 6.31 -0.25
N GLU A 35 -17.99 6.93 -1.42
CA GLU A 35 -17.62 6.31 -2.71
C GLU A 35 -16.43 7.05 -3.33
N ILE A 36 -15.39 6.31 -3.70
CA ILE A 36 -14.24 6.85 -4.45
C ILE A 36 -14.40 6.56 -5.94
N GLY A 37 -14.11 7.56 -6.78
CA GLY A 37 -14.08 7.38 -8.23
C GLY A 37 -12.84 6.60 -8.65
N ILE A 38 -12.99 5.60 -9.51
CA ILE A 38 -11.89 4.95 -10.21
C ILE A 38 -12.03 5.29 -11.69
N THR A 39 -11.01 5.91 -12.26
CA THR A 39 -10.92 6.19 -13.69
C THR A 39 -9.73 5.46 -14.27
N ALA A 40 -10.00 4.60 -15.25
CA ALA A 40 -8.98 3.82 -15.95
C ALA A 40 -8.93 4.21 -17.42
N LYS A 41 -7.71 4.31 -17.96
CA LYS A 41 -7.50 4.47 -19.40
C LYS A 41 -7.51 3.12 -20.10
N VAL A 42 -8.45 2.90 -21.01
CA VAL A 42 -8.55 1.69 -21.82
C VAL A 42 -8.01 1.97 -23.22
N ASN A 43 -6.87 1.40 -23.54
CA ASN A 43 -6.32 1.48 -24.89
C ASN A 43 -7.09 0.53 -25.82
N SER A 44 -7.68 1.08 -26.89
CA SER A 44 -8.27 0.27 -27.95
C SER A 44 -7.15 -0.50 -28.69
N VAL A 45 -7.07 -1.82 -28.49
CA VAL A 45 -6.20 -2.68 -29.28
C VAL A 45 -6.81 -2.85 -30.67
N ASN A 46 -6.47 -1.95 -31.59
CA ASN A 46 -6.65 -2.18 -33.02
C ASN A 46 -5.29 -2.03 -33.71
N GLU A 47 -4.60 -3.15 -33.88
CA GLU A 47 -3.53 -3.29 -34.88
C GLU A 47 -4.15 -3.22 -36.28
N VAL A 48 -4.27 -2.02 -36.87
CA VAL A 48 -4.06 -1.81 -38.31
C VAL A 48 -3.63 -0.35 -38.51
N GLU A 49 -2.44 -0.16 -39.07
CA GLU A 49 -1.94 1.15 -39.50
C GLU A 49 -2.86 1.75 -40.57
N THR A 50 -3.61 2.81 -40.25
CA THR A 50 -4.02 3.80 -41.24
C THR A 50 -4.14 5.18 -40.59
N ILE A 51 -3.42 6.14 -41.16
CA ILE A 51 -3.28 7.52 -40.74
C ILE A 51 -4.63 8.26 -40.78
N SER A 52 -5.14 8.73 -39.64
CA SER A 52 -5.98 9.94 -39.52
C SER A 52 -6.31 10.21 -38.04
N GLY A 53 -6.29 11.49 -37.65
CA GLY A 53 -6.23 11.99 -36.28
C GLY A 53 -7.37 11.60 -35.32
N ASN A 54 -7.04 11.74 -34.03
CA ASN A 54 -7.84 11.53 -32.83
C ASN A 54 -7.87 10.09 -32.27
N SER A 55 -6.73 9.69 -31.71
CA SER A 55 -6.68 8.66 -30.66
C SER A 55 -7.39 9.20 -29.41
N ASP A 56 -8.73 9.20 -29.42
CA ASP A 56 -9.49 9.46 -28.19
C ASP A 56 -9.24 8.28 -27.25
N ASP A 57 -8.42 8.53 -26.24
CA ASP A 57 -8.22 7.61 -25.12
C ASP A 57 -9.58 7.37 -24.44
N PHE A 58 -10.10 6.15 -24.50
CA PHE A 58 -11.36 5.82 -23.81
C PHE A 58 -11.10 5.74 -22.31
N LEU A 59 -11.62 6.72 -21.57
CA LEU A 59 -11.63 6.72 -20.11
C LEU A 59 -12.90 6.02 -19.61
N TYR A 60 -12.73 5.02 -18.73
CA TYR A 60 -13.83 4.38 -18.04
C TYR A 60 -13.82 4.76 -16.56
N SER A 61 -14.92 5.34 -16.09
CA SER A 61 -15.06 5.79 -14.72
C SER A 61 -16.19 5.05 -14.00
N PHE A 62 -15.91 4.57 -12.80
CA PHE A 62 -16.90 3.95 -11.92
C PHE A 62 -16.61 4.33 -10.46
N LYS A 63 -17.52 4.00 -9.56
CA LYS A 63 -17.37 4.29 -8.13
C LYS A 63 -17.27 3.01 -7.32
N VAL A 64 -16.46 3.01 -6.29
CA VAL A 64 -16.34 1.90 -5.33
C VAL A 64 -16.47 2.39 -3.91
N GLN A 65 -17.02 1.54 -3.05
CA GLN A 65 -17.12 1.80 -1.61
C GLN A 65 -15.92 1.23 -0.83
N TYR A 66 -15.22 0.26 -1.42
CA TYR A 66 -14.12 -0.44 -0.79
C TYR A 66 -12.99 -0.67 -1.78
N LEU A 67 -11.75 -0.51 -1.32
CA LEU A 67 -10.55 -0.90 -2.05
C LEU A 67 -10.00 -2.21 -1.48
N PRO A 68 -9.36 -3.05 -2.33
CA PRO A 68 -8.55 -4.16 -1.83
C PRO A 68 -7.50 -3.66 -0.81
N PRO A 69 -7.26 -4.39 0.28
CA PRO A 69 -6.35 -3.96 1.34
C PRO A 69 -4.91 -3.78 0.83
N ILE A 70 -4.19 -2.87 1.46
CA ILE A 70 -2.73 -2.82 1.39
C ILE A 70 -2.21 -3.98 2.24
N VAL A 71 -1.36 -4.81 1.65
CA VAL A 71 -0.72 -5.93 2.35
C VAL A 71 0.70 -5.53 2.69
N LEU A 72 0.96 -5.35 3.99
CA LEU A 72 2.29 -5.06 4.53
C LEU A 72 2.88 -6.35 5.10
N THR A 73 3.96 -6.84 4.50
CA THR A 73 4.70 -7.99 5.01
C THR A 73 5.97 -7.51 5.68
N CYS A 74 6.22 -7.97 6.89
CA CYS A 74 7.37 -7.57 7.70
C CYS A 74 8.18 -8.78 8.16
N LEU A 75 9.49 -8.65 8.06
CA LEU A 75 10.48 -9.53 8.63
C LEU A 75 11.31 -8.73 9.64
N LEU A 76 11.22 -9.12 10.92
CA LEU A 76 11.92 -8.43 11.99
C LEU A 76 13.35 -8.97 12.16
N PRO A 77 14.39 -8.15 11.94
CA PRO A 77 15.75 -8.53 12.29
C PRO A 77 15.90 -8.65 13.81
N LYS A 78 16.90 -9.42 14.27
CA LYS A 78 17.16 -9.62 15.70
C LYS A 78 17.47 -8.33 16.46
N SER A 79 17.97 -7.32 15.76
CA SER A 79 18.35 -6.02 16.31
C SER A 79 17.23 -4.97 16.25
N TYR A 80 16.05 -5.32 15.73
CA TYR A 80 14.89 -4.43 15.79
C TYR A 80 14.34 -4.33 17.24
N PRO A 81 13.90 -3.15 17.71
CA PRO A 81 13.92 -1.84 17.04
C PRO A 81 15.22 -1.04 17.25
N SER A 82 16.19 -1.58 17.98
CA SER A 82 17.35 -0.81 18.43
C SER A 82 18.30 -0.30 17.34
N HIS A 83 18.58 -1.07 16.28
CA HIS A 83 19.61 -0.71 15.29
C HIS A 83 19.15 -0.82 13.84
N GLN A 84 18.24 -1.75 13.54
CA GLN A 84 17.78 -2.00 12.16
C GLN A 84 16.26 -1.90 12.07
N PRO A 85 15.74 -1.34 10.96
CA PRO A 85 14.31 -1.33 10.69
C PRO A 85 13.80 -2.75 10.39
N PRO A 86 12.48 -2.96 10.41
CA PRO A 86 11.87 -4.12 9.78
C PRO A 86 12.25 -4.17 8.29
N ILE A 87 12.54 -5.36 7.78
CA ILE A 87 12.60 -5.58 6.33
C ILE A 87 11.16 -5.77 5.87
N PHE A 88 10.70 -5.01 4.88
CA PHE A 88 9.29 -5.02 4.50
C PHE A 88 9.06 -5.07 2.99
N THR A 89 7.85 -5.50 2.63
CA THR A 89 7.29 -5.37 1.28
C THR A 89 5.87 -4.87 1.38
N ILE A 90 5.46 -4.02 0.43
CA ILE A 90 4.08 -3.56 0.28
C ILE A 90 3.51 -4.19 -1.00
N SER A 91 2.33 -4.80 -0.91
CA SER A 91 1.56 -5.27 -2.07
C SER A 91 0.20 -4.57 -2.10
N VAL A 92 -0.07 -3.86 -3.19
CA VAL A 92 -1.31 -3.11 -3.41
C VAL A 92 -1.81 -3.42 -4.82
N LYS A 93 -2.97 -4.07 -4.94
CA LYS A 93 -3.46 -4.59 -6.23
C LYS A 93 -3.97 -3.53 -7.19
N TRP A 94 -4.36 -2.38 -6.66
CA TRP A 94 -4.99 -1.29 -7.40
C TRP A 94 -4.03 -0.12 -7.64
N LEU A 95 -2.73 -0.29 -7.39
CA LEU A 95 -1.76 0.80 -7.46
C LEU A 95 -0.58 0.46 -8.37
N GLU A 96 -0.14 1.44 -9.15
CA GLU A 96 1.05 1.30 -9.98
C GLU A 96 2.34 1.22 -9.16
N SER A 97 3.36 0.56 -9.71
CA SER A 97 4.66 0.36 -9.05
C SER A 97 5.31 1.68 -8.58
N ALA A 98 5.20 2.76 -9.36
CA ALA A 98 5.79 4.06 -8.99
C ALA A 98 5.16 4.63 -7.71
N LYS A 99 3.85 4.45 -7.55
CA LYS A 99 3.10 4.91 -6.38
C LYS A 99 3.34 3.99 -5.17
N ILE A 100 3.50 2.68 -5.38
CA ILE A 100 3.95 1.75 -4.33
C ILE A 100 5.34 2.14 -3.81
N LEU A 101 6.28 2.49 -4.69
CA LEU A 101 7.60 2.98 -4.27
C LEU A 101 7.50 4.25 -3.43
N SER A 102 6.57 5.15 -3.74
CA SER A 102 6.30 6.34 -2.93
C SER A 102 5.84 5.99 -1.51
N LEU A 103 4.97 4.97 -1.36
CA LEU A 103 4.58 4.47 -0.04
C LEU A 103 5.78 3.90 0.72
N CYS A 104 6.64 3.11 0.07
CA CYS A 104 7.86 2.59 0.70
C CYS A 104 8.78 3.72 1.20
N SER A 105 9.02 4.74 0.37
CA SER A 105 9.82 5.90 0.76
C SER A 105 9.25 6.63 1.97
N MET A 106 7.92 6.70 2.09
CA MET A 106 7.30 7.30 3.28
C MET A 106 7.48 6.43 4.52
N LEU A 107 7.34 5.10 4.42
CA LEU A 107 7.61 4.20 5.55
C LEU A 107 9.07 4.32 6.03
N ASP A 108 10.02 4.46 5.10
CA ASP A 108 11.44 4.69 5.41
C ASP A 108 11.65 6.04 6.14
N SER A 109 10.92 7.08 5.75
CA SER A 109 10.93 8.38 6.45
C SER A 109 10.41 8.24 7.87
N ILE A 110 9.25 7.58 8.05
CA ILE A 110 8.64 7.34 9.36
C ILE A 110 9.59 6.55 10.27
N TRP A 111 10.38 5.62 9.75
CA TRP A 111 11.42 4.96 10.54
C TRP A 111 12.54 5.90 10.96
N THR A 112 13.03 6.72 10.02
CA THR A 112 14.16 7.63 10.22
C THR A 112 13.87 8.68 11.29
N GLU A 113 12.62 9.14 11.40
CA GLU A 113 12.18 10.13 12.39
C GLU A 113 12.16 9.62 13.84
N GLN A 114 12.06 8.30 14.05
CA GLN A 114 11.91 7.67 15.37
C GLN A 114 12.83 6.44 15.52
N GLN A 115 14.07 6.59 15.06
CA GLN A 115 15.06 5.52 15.11
C GLN A 115 15.28 5.01 16.54
N GLY A 116 15.26 3.69 16.72
CA GLY A 116 15.38 3.05 18.03
C GLY A 116 14.04 2.71 18.70
N GLN A 117 12.90 3.10 18.11
CA GLN A 117 11.56 2.81 18.61
C GLN A 117 10.76 1.87 17.68
N GLU A 118 9.67 1.29 18.19
CA GLU A 118 8.80 0.41 17.41
C GLU A 118 8.00 1.20 16.35
N VAL A 119 8.29 0.95 15.07
CA VAL A 119 7.71 1.68 13.93
C VAL A 119 6.43 1.06 13.34
N ILE A 120 6.14 -0.23 13.59
CA ILE A 120 5.09 -0.97 12.86
C ILE A 120 3.71 -0.35 13.04
N TYR A 121 3.38 0.08 14.26
CA TYR A 121 2.11 0.74 14.52
C TYR A 121 1.95 2.02 13.67
N HIS A 122 2.97 2.88 13.69
CA HIS A 122 2.98 4.13 12.93
C HIS A 122 2.88 3.91 11.42
N TRP A 123 3.54 2.88 10.89
CA TRP A 123 3.40 2.49 9.48
C TRP A 123 1.96 2.13 9.13
N VAL A 124 1.32 1.29 9.95
CA VAL A 124 -0.05 0.84 9.67
C VAL A 124 -1.04 2.00 9.77
N GLU A 125 -0.95 2.83 10.81
CA GLU A 125 -1.83 4.00 10.97
C GLU A 125 -1.70 4.98 9.79
N TRP A 126 -0.46 5.23 9.35
CA TRP A 126 -0.22 6.10 8.22
C TRP A 126 -0.75 5.50 6.90
N LEU A 127 -0.51 4.20 6.67
CA LEU A 127 -1.03 3.50 5.49
C LEU A 127 -2.57 3.49 5.48
N HIS A 128 -3.19 3.36 6.63
CA HIS A 128 -4.64 3.34 6.80
C HIS A 128 -5.28 4.70 6.51
N GLY A 129 -4.78 5.77 7.16
CA GLY A 129 -5.47 7.07 7.16
C GLY A 129 -4.87 8.17 6.28
N SER A 130 -3.63 8.03 5.81
CA SER A 130 -2.91 9.11 5.11
C SER A 130 -2.37 8.74 3.73
N SER A 131 -2.36 7.44 3.39
CA SER A 131 -1.76 6.97 2.14
C SER A 131 -2.46 7.52 0.90
N LEU A 132 -3.80 7.56 0.86
CA LEU A 132 -4.54 8.06 -0.32
C LEU A 132 -4.24 9.54 -0.60
N SER A 133 -4.36 10.40 0.41
CA SER A 133 -4.04 11.83 0.24
C SER A 133 -2.58 12.06 -0.14
N HIS A 134 -1.65 11.28 0.40
CA HIS A 134 -0.23 11.33 -0.02
C HIS A 134 -0.05 10.97 -1.50
N LEU A 135 -0.85 10.03 -2.02
CA LEU A 135 -0.82 9.65 -3.43
C LEU A 135 -1.58 10.62 -4.35
N GLY A 136 -2.30 11.60 -3.78
CA GLY A 136 -3.15 12.56 -4.48
C GLY A 136 -4.54 12.03 -4.83
N PHE A 137 -5.06 11.07 -4.06
CA PHE A 137 -6.35 10.40 -4.30
C PHE A 137 -7.42 10.82 -3.29
N ASP A 138 -7.67 12.12 -3.20
CA ASP A 138 -8.64 12.65 -2.24
C ASP A 138 -10.10 12.33 -2.62
N GLU A 139 -10.39 12.22 -3.92
CA GLU A 139 -11.75 11.94 -4.43
C GLU A 139 -11.77 10.91 -5.60
N GLU A 140 -10.66 10.75 -6.31
CA GLU A 140 -10.54 9.91 -7.50
C GLU A 140 -9.17 9.20 -7.56
N ILE A 141 -9.17 7.90 -7.85
CA ILE A 141 -8.00 7.11 -8.20
C ILE A 141 -7.92 7.00 -9.72
N ARG A 142 -6.77 7.37 -10.28
CA ARG A 142 -6.47 7.24 -11.70
C ARG A 142 -5.50 6.09 -11.95
N LEU A 143 -5.94 5.14 -12.78
CA LEU A 143 -5.26 3.91 -13.15
C LEU A 143 -4.90 3.88 -14.64
#